data_AF-A0A348G1A7-F1
#
_entry.id   AF-A0A348G1A7-F1
#
_cell.length_a   1.000
_cell.length_b   1.000
_cell.length_c   1.000
_cell.angle_alpha   90.00
_cell.angle_beta   90.00
_cell.angle_gamma   90.00
#
_symmetry.space_group_name_H-M   'P 1'
#
loop_
_entity.id
_entity.type
_entity.pdbx_description
1 polymer ?
#
loop_
_entity_poly.entity_id
_entity_poly.type
_entity_poly.pdbx_seq_one_letter_code
_entity_poly.pdbx_strand_id
1 'polypeptide(L)'
;MPQLWLTYEELAAFTNQTPEKAREGVIAAAWDRRRCHDGMTRVKLPLAFMADCICLMAERLQRSDNGFPEAGSQAARMEWLGRRLSESGMTVSIADTSAEPQPAARPDSRQAA
;
A
#
# COMPACT_ATOMS: atom_id res chain seq x y z
N MET A 1 -7.17 19.16 10.40
CA MET A 1 -6.08 18.28 10.87
C MET A 1 -6.46 16.84 10.61
N PRO A 2 -5.52 15.97 10.18
CA PRO A 2 -5.77 14.55 10.01
C PRO A 2 -6.18 13.92 11.34
N GLN A 3 -7.13 12.98 11.28
CA GLN A 3 -7.58 12.20 12.43
C GLN A 3 -7.45 10.72 12.08
N LEU A 4 -6.81 9.96 12.97
CA LEU A 4 -6.68 8.51 12.86
C LEU A 4 -7.66 7.83 13.81
N TRP A 5 -8.43 6.90 13.27
CA TRP A 5 -9.39 6.09 14.01
C TRP A 5 -8.96 4.62 13.90
N LEU A 6 -8.64 4.00 15.03
CA LEU A 6 -8.12 2.64 15.09
C LEU A 6 -9.08 1.73 15.85
N THR A 7 -9.22 0.50 15.41
CA THR A 7 -9.84 -0.57 16.21
C THR A 7 -8.99 -0.89 17.44
N TYR A 8 -9.55 -1.60 18.42
CA TYR A 8 -8.77 -2.07 19.56
C TYR A 8 -7.66 -3.05 19.16
N GLU A 9 -7.86 -3.83 18.10
CA GLU A 9 -6.83 -4.73 17.58
C GLU A 9 -5.66 -3.96 16.97
N GLU A 10 -5.94 -2.96 16.14
CA GLU A 10 -4.90 -2.11 15.54
C GLU A 10 -4.16 -1.30 16.62
N LEU A 11 -4.89 -0.79 17.62
CA LEU A 11 -4.28 -0.07 18.75
C LEU A 11 -3.42 -0.99 19.62
N ALA A 12 -3.86 -2.24 19.85
CA ALA A 12 -3.10 -3.25 20.55
C ALA A 12 -1.81 -3.61 19.81
N ALA A 13 -1.89 -3.78 18.48
CA ALA A 13 -0.72 -4.00 17.64
C ALA A 13 0.25 -2.81 17.66
N PHE A 14 -0.26 -1.57 17.70
CA PHE A 14 0.55 -0.36 17.80
C PHE A 14 1.26 -0.24 19.15
N THR A 15 0.58 -0.60 20.25
CA THR A 15 1.11 -0.49 21.62
C THR A 15 1.81 -1.75 22.13
N ASN A 16 1.88 -2.80 21.31
CA ASN A 16 2.35 -4.14 21.68
C ASN A 16 1.65 -4.70 22.94
N GLN A 17 0.32 -4.52 22.99
CA GLN A 17 -0.55 -4.99 24.06
C GLN A 17 -1.58 -5.99 23.52
N THR A 18 -2.39 -6.58 24.40
CA THR A 18 -3.58 -7.31 23.98
C THR A 18 -4.74 -6.33 23.73
N PRO A 19 -5.72 -6.67 22.87
CA PRO A 19 -6.90 -5.82 22.62
C PRO A 19 -7.65 -5.42 23.89
N GLU A 20 -7.70 -6.31 24.88
CA GLU A 20 -8.35 -6.07 26.18
C GLU A 20 -7.61 -4.99 26.97
N LYS A 21 -6.27 -5.10 27.06
CA LYS A 21 -5.44 -4.10 27.74
C LYS A 21 -5.47 -2.75 27.04
N ALA A 22 -5.43 -2.74 25.70
CA ALA A 22 -5.56 -1.51 24.92
C ALA A 22 -6.93 -0.85 25.18
N ARG A 23 -8.00 -1.64 25.24
CA ARG A 23 -9.35 -1.16 25.59
C ARG A 23 -9.40 -0.59 27.01
N GLU A 24 -8.83 -1.27 27.99
CA GLU A 24 -8.74 -0.78 29.37
C GLU A 24 -7.99 0.56 29.44
N GLY A 25 -6.84 0.67 28.77
CA GLY A 25 -6.06 1.91 28.69
C GLY A 25 -6.84 3.07 28.06
N VAL A 26 -7.57 2.81 26.98
CA VAL A 26 -8.45 3.78 26.31
C VAL A 26 -9.59 4.24 27.23
N ILE A 27 -10.13 3.34 28.04
CA ILE A 27 -11.17 3.66 29.03
C ILE A 27 -10.58 4.50 30.16
N ALA A 28 -9.47 4.08 30.74
CA ALA A 28 -8.79 4.77 31.83
C ALA A 28 -8.33 6.19 31.43
N ALA A 29 -7.86 6.35 30.19
CA ALA A 29 -7.42 7.65 29.66
C ALA A 29 -8.56 8.48 29.02
N ALA A 30 -9.80 7.98 29.05
CA ALA A 30 -10.99 8.65 28.52
C ALA A 30 -10.86 9.12 27.05
N TRP A 31 -10.22 8.31 26.19
CA TRP A 31 -10.10 8.68 24.77
C TRP A 31 -11.46 8.59 24.05
N ASP A 32 -11.60 9.39 23.00
CA ASP A 32 -12.77 9.41 22.11
C ASP A 32 -12.97 8.04 21.44
N ARG A 33 -14.18 7.50 21.54
CA ARG A 33 -14.58 6.21 20.96
C ARG A 33 -15.85 6.38 20.17
N ARG A 34 -15.96 5.68 19.03
CA ARG A 34 -17.16 5.68 18.20
C ARG A 34 -17.44 4.28 17.67
N ARG A 35 -18.70 3.85 17.77
CA ARG A 35 -19.18 2.66 17.07
C ARG A 35 -19.44 3.01 15.61
N CYS A 36 -18.85 2.23 14.71
CA CYS A 36 -18.98 2.41 13.27
C CYS A 36 -20.07 1.50 12.69
N HIS A 37 -20.42 1.75 11.42
CA HIS A 37 -21.48 1.01 10.70
C HIS A 37 -21.19 -0.49 10.58
N ASP A 38 -19.91 -0.86 10.46
CA ASP A 38 -19.43 -2.24 10.40
C ASP A 38 -19.52 -2.99 11.74
N GLY A 39 -20.10 -2.36 12.77
CA GLY A 39 -20.25 -2.93 14.10
C GLY A 39 -19.01 -2.79 14.99
N MET A 40 -17.87 -2.39 14.43
CA MET A 40 -16.62 -2.24 15.17
C MET A 40 -16.59 -0.92 15.96
N THR A 41 -15.90 -0.93 17.09
CA THR A 41 -15.59 0.29 17.84
C THR A 41 -14.22 0.78 17.44
N ARG A 42 -14.15 2.02 16.97
CA ARG A 42 -12.89 2.70 16.67
C ARG A 42 -12.62 3.78 17.71
N VAL A 43 -11.36 3.94 18.03
CA VAL A 43 -10.81 4.89 18.99
C VAL A 43 -10.07 5.96 18.21
N LYS A 44 -10.32 7.22 18.53
CA LYS A 44 -9.58 8.33 17.95
C LYS A 44 -8.21 8.41 18.61
N LEU A 45 -7.16 8.31 17.82
CA LEU A 45 -5.80 8.37 18.31
C LEU A 45 -5.44 9.82 18.71
N PRO A 46 -4.93 10.08 19.93
CA PRO A 46 -4.48 11.40 20.32
C PRO A 46 -3.32 11.89 19.44
N LEU A 47 -3.24 13.21 19.24
CA LEU A 47 -2.22 13.85 18.41
C LEU A 47 -0.78 13.47 18.83
N ALA A 48 -0.55 13.29 20.14
CA ALA A 48 0.73 12.89 20.69
C ALA A 48 1.26 11.56 20.14
N PHE A 49 0.38 10.65 19.71
CA PHE A 49 0.74 9.31 19.22
C PHE A 49 0.59 9.17 17.70
N MET A 50 0.06 10.20 17.01
CA MET A 50 -0.22 10.09 15.57
C MET A 50 1.06 9.95 14.74
N ALA A 51 2.12 10.69 15.07
CA ALA A 51 3.39 10.62 14.34
C ALA A 51 4.00 9.21 14.40
N ASP A 52 4.12 8.66 15.62
CA ASP A 52 4.67 7.32 15.85
C ASP A 52 3.84 6.24 15.14
N CYS A 53 2.52 6.39 15.16
CA CYS A 53 1.61 5.45 14.50
C CYS A 53 1.79 5.47 12.97
N ILE A 54 1.92 6.66 12.38
CA ILE A 54 2.19 6.80 10.94
C ILE A 54 3.54 6.21 10.58
N CYS A 55 4.59 6.49 11.36
CA CYS A 55 5.93 5.93 11.13
C CYS A 55 5.91 4.39 11.20
N LEU A 56 5.29 3.82 12.24
CA LEU A 56 5.19 2.36 12.38
C LEU A 56 4.42 1.72 11.21
N MET A 57 3.32 2.33 10.78
CA MET A 57 2.55 1.85 9.63
C MET A 57 3.36 1.95 8.33
N ALA A 58 4.08 3.04 8.11
CA ALA A 58 4.95 3.21 6.95
C ALA A 58 6.05 2.12 6.92
N GLU A 59 6.70 1.85 8.05
CA GLU A 59 7.67 0.75 8.15
C GLU A 59 7.04 -0.62 7.87
N ARG A 60 5.83 -0.88 8.41
CA ARG A 60 5.13 -2.14 8.16
C ARG A 60 4.77 -2.29 6.69
N LEU A 61 4.35 -1.22 6.03
CA LEU A 61 4.07 -1.22 4.59
C LEU A 61 5.35 -1.48 3.79
N GLN A 62 6.49 -0.87 4.15
CA GLN A 62 7.79 -1.14 3.52
C GLN A 62 8.26 -2.59 3.73
N ARG A 63 8.02 -3.17 4.92
CA ARG A 63 8.30 -4.60 5.18
C ARG A 63 7.32 -5.54 4.46
N SER A 64 6.08 -5.09 4.23
CA SER A 64 5.04 -5.86 3.52
C SER A 64 5.12 -5.71 2.02
N ASP A 65 5.85 -4.70 1.53
CA ASP A 65 6.29 -4.63 0.16
C ASP A 65 7.26 -5.79 -0.06
N ASN A 66 6.69 -6.91 -0.52
CA ASN A 66 7.38 -8.16 -0.79
C ASN A 66 8.22 -8.01 -2.07
N GLY A 67 9.19 -7.09 -2.06
CA GLY A 67 10.25 -7.02 -3.03
C GLY A 67 9.86 -6.48 -4.40
N PHE A 68 8.85 -5.61 -4.53
CA PHE A 68 8.66 -4.92 -5.81
C PHE A 68 9.88 -4.03 -6.06
N PRO A 69 10.61 -4.19 -7.18
CA PRO A 69 11.83 -3.43 -7.38
C PRO A 69 11.48 -1.95 -7.66
N GLU A 70 11.70 -1.08 -6.67
CA GLU A 70 11.50 0.37 -6.82
C GLU A 70 12.51 0.99 -7.82
N ALA A 71 13.71 0.42 -7.94
CA ALA A 71 14.83 0.97 -8.73
C ALA A 71 15.34 0.03 -9.85
N GLY A 72 14.43 -0.67 -10.56
CA GLY A 72 14.78 -1.61 -11.64
C GLY A 72 14.28 -1.19 -13.03
N SER A 73 14.96 -1.67 -14.09
CA SER A 73 14.46 -1.58 -15.46
C SER A 73 13.09 -2.27 -15.59
N GLN A 74 12.30 -1.91 -16.60
CA GLN A 74 11.00 -2.54 -16.85
C GLN A 74 11.12 -4.08 -16.94
N ALA A 75 12.22 -4.60 -17.49
CA ALA A 75 12.51 -6.03 -17.56
C ALA A 75 12.60 -6.69 -16.16
N ALA A 76 13.31 -6.07 -15.21
CA ALA A 76 13.43 -6.59 -13.85
C ALA A 76 12.07 -6.62 -13.12
N ARG A 77 11.20 -5.65 -13.41
CA ARG A 77 9.82 -5.62 -12.90
C ARG A 77 8.97 -6.75 -13.48
N MET A 78 9.10 -7.00 -14.78
CA MET A 78 8.37 -8.09 -15.45
C MET A 78 8.83 -9.46 -14.96
N GLU A 79 10.13 -9.64 -14.71
CA GLU A 79 10.67 -10.90 -14.17
C GLU A 79 10.17 -11.18 -12.74
N TRP A 80 10.17 -10.16 -11.87
CA TRP A 80 9.62 -10.27 -10.52
C TRP A 80 8.12 -10.63 -10.55
N LEU A 81 7.34 -9.94 -11.40
CA LEU A 81 5.91 -10.23 -11.58
C LEU A 81 5.68 -11.68 -12.04
N GLY A 82 6.45 -12.13 -13.04
CA GLY A 82 6.35 -13.51 -13.55
C GLY A 82 6.61 -14.57 -12.49
N ARG A 83 7.63 -14.36 -11.65
CA ARG A 83 7.95 -15.27 -10.52
C ARG A 83 6.82 -15.30 -9.49
N ARG A 84 6.29 -14.13 -9.12
CA ARG A 84 5.25 -14.02 -8.08
C ARG A 84 3.91 -14.62 -8.48
N LEU A 85 3.53 -14.47 -9.74
CA LEU A 85 2.32 -15.06 -10.31
C LEU A 85 2.43 -16.59 -10.39
N SER A 86 3.61 -17.09 -10.75
CA SER A 86 3.90 -18.54 -10.78
C SER A 86 3.83 -19.18 -9.39
N GLU A 87 4.38 -18.53 -8.35
CA GLU A 87 4.27 -18.98 -6.95
C GLU A 87 2.82 -19.05 -6.46
N SER A 88 1.95 -18.20 -7.01
CA SER A 88 0.53 -18.13 -6.65
C SER A 88 -0.35 -19.11 -7.46
N GLY A 89 0.25 -19.94 -8.33
CA GLY A 89 -0.47 -20.88 -9.17
C GLY A 89 -1.24 -20.24 -10.33
N MET A 90 -0.92 -18.99 -10.68
CA MET A 90 -1.60 -18.21 -11.71
C MET A 90 -0.70 -18.11 -12.96
N THR A 91 -1.09 -18.78 -14.05
CA THR A 91 -0.39 -18.69 -15.33
C THR A 91 -0.81 -17.43 -16.08
N VAL A 92 0.12 -16.50 -16.30
CA VAL A 92 -0.06 -15.34 -17.18
C VAL A 92 0.61 -15.62 -18.52
N SER A 93 -0.20 -15.77 -19.57
CA SER A 93 0.28 -15.75 -20.95
C SER A 93 0.56 -14.31 -21.34
N ILE A 94 1.83 -13.94 -21.35
CA ILE A 94 2.26 -12.63 -21.84
C ILE A 94 2.19 -12.71 -23.37
N ALA A 95 1.18 -12.07 -23.97
CA ALA A 95 1.16 -11.89 -25.42
C ALA A 95 2.39 -11.06 -25.80
N ASP A 96 3.26 -11.67 -26.60
CA ASP A 96 4.43 -11.04 -27.18
C ASP A 96 4.01 -9.76 -27.90
N THR A 97 4.22 -8.61 -27.26
CA THR A 97 4.15 -7.33 -27.95
C THR A 97 5.50 -7.13 -28.61
N SER A 98 5.84 -7.98 -29.59
CA SER A 98 6.78 -7.60 -30.62
C SER A 98 6.17 -6.42 -31.35
N ALA A 99 6.58 -5.22 -30.94
CA ALA A 99 6.36 -4.01 -31.69
C ALA A 99 7.08 -4.16 -33.04
N GLU A 100 6.30 -4.47 -34.07
CA GLU A 100 6.72 -4.38 -35.46
C GLU A 100 7.09 -2.91 -35.76
N PRO A 101 8.30 -2.61 -36.27
CA PRO A 101 8.67 -1.24 -36.59
C PRO A 101 7.89 -0.77 -37.82
N GLN A 102 6.97 0.17 -37.61
CA GLN A 102 6.22 0.86 -38.67
C GLN A 102 7.18 1.49 -39.69
N PRO A 103 7.01 1.25 -41.01
CA PRO A 103 7.89 1.83 -42.01
C PRO A 103 7.68 3.36 -42.11
N ALA A 104 8.80 4.08 -42.13
CA ALA A 104 8.88 5.54 -42.21
C ALA A 104 8.03 6.12 -43.35
N ALA A 105 7.13 7.04 -43.00
CA ALA A 105 6.41 7.86 -43.95
C ALA A 105 7.41 8.74 -44.75
N ARG A 106 7.26 8.73 -46.07
CA ARG A 106 8.05 9.53 -47.03
C ARG A 106 7.90 11.03 -46.77
N PRO A 107 8.93 11.87 -46.99
CA PRO A 107 8.79 13.31 -46.89
C PRO A 107 8.04 13.87 -48.11
N ASP A 108 6.92 14.53 -47.85
CA ASP A 108 6.14 15.30 -48.82
C ASP A 108 6.95 16.56 -49.21
N SER A 109 7.41 16.61 -50.44
CA SER A 109 8.16 17.74 -50.98
C SER A 109 7.18 18.78 -51.55
N ARG A 110 6.76 19.74 -50.72
CA ARG A 110 6.10 20.97 -51.17
C ARG A 110 6.48 22.18 -50.33
N GLN A 111 7.49 22.90 -50.81
CA GLN A 111 7.71 24.34 -50.55
C GLN A 111 8.51 24.86 -51.76
N ALA A 112 7.86 25.46 -52.77
CA ALA A 112 7.52 26.88 -52.87
C ALA A 112 8.76 27.79 -53.03
N ALA A 113 9.11 28.08 -54.29
CA ALA A 113 9.53 29.38 -54.80
C ALA A 113 9.37 29.38 -56.33
#